data_AF-A0AA90YWF6-F1
#
_entry.id   AF-A0AA90YWF6-F1
#
_cell.length_a   1.000
_cell.length_b   1.000
_cell.length_c   1.000
_cell.angle_alpha   90.00
_cell.angle_beta   90.00
_cell.angle_gamma   90.00
#
_symmetry.space_group_name_H-M   'P 1'
#
loop_
_entity.id
_entity.type
_entity.pdbx_description
1 polymer ?
#
loop_
_entity_poly.entity_id
_entity_poly.type
_entity_poly.pdbx_seq_one_letter_code
_entity_poly.pdbx_strand_id
1 'polypeptide(L)' 'MATQTLKLSVKTGEKEGKTFWDRCGVLFVNTDETGTITSIQVKHSMFPGVEMVAFPKRTDDDPVTE' A
#
# COMPACT_ATOMS: atom_id res chain seq x y z
N MET A 1 9.77 -11.07 -9.60
CA MET A 1 8.97 -9.94 -9.09
C MET A 1 7.53 -10.38 -8.85
N ALA A 2 7.06 -10.28 -7.61
CA ALA A 2 5.67 -10.56 -7.26
C ALA A 2 5.02 -9.27 -6.75
N THR A 3 3.88 -8.91 -7.33
CA THR A 3 3.08 -7.78 -6.84
C THR A 3 1.90 -8.33 -6.05
N GLN A 4 1.84 -8.01 -4.76
CA GLN A 4 0.72 -8.36 -3.90
C GLN A 4 -0.21 -7.17 -3.76
N THR A 5 -1.51 -7.38 -4.00
CA THR A 5 -2.54 -6.34 -3.88
C THR A 5 -3.39 -6.61 -2.65
N LEU A 6 -3.37 -5.71 -1.67
CA LEU A 6 -4.20 -5.81 -0.47
C LEU A 6 -5.30 -4.74 -0.49
N LYS A 7 -6.52 -5.11 -0.10
CA LYS A 7 -7.62 -4.15 0.02
C LYS A 7 -7.55 -3.49 1.40
N LEU A 8 -7.49 -2.16 1.43
CA LEU A 8 -7.56 -1.38 2.66
C LEU A 8 -9.02 -1.16 3.03
N SER A 9 -9.39 -1.60 4.23
CA SER A 9 -10.70 -1.33 4.78
C SER A 9 -10.54 -0.72 6.17
N VAL A 10 -11.27 0.35 6.44
CA VAL A 10 -11.31 0.99 7.76
C VAL A 10 -12.60 0.59 8.46
N LYS A 11 -12.51 0.35 9.76
CA LYS A 11 -13.69 0.12 10.59
C LYS A 11 -14.48 1.43 10.67
N THR A 12 -15.69 1.45 10.13
CA THR A 12 -16.56 2.63 10.15
C THR A 12 -17.58 2.62 11.27
N GLY A 13 -17.78 1.46 11.90
CA GLY A 13 -18.63 1.35 13.08
C GLY A 13 -18.84 -0.09 13.52
N GLU A 14 -19.56 -0.22 14.62
CA GLU A 14 -20.01 -1.51 15.13
C GLU A 14 -21.45 -1.35 15.61
N LYS A 15 -22.35 -2.21 15.12
CA LYS A 15 -23.75 -2.23 15.54
C LYS A 15 -24.17 -3.67 15.71
N GLU A 16 -24.77 -3.98 16.85
CA GLU A 16 -25.31 -5.32 17.18
C GLU A 16 -24.25 -6.44 17.02
N GLY A 17 -23.01 -6.17 17.41
CA GLY A 17 -21.90 -7.14 17.31
C GLY A 17 -21.36 -7.36 15.89
N LYS A 18 -21.87 -6.65 14.89
CA LYS A 18 -21.33 -6.65 13.53
C LYS A 18 -20.44 -5.44 13.32
N THR A 19 -19.20 -5.70 12.92
CA THR A 19 -18.27 -4.65 12.49
C THR A 19 -18.53 -4.29 11.04
N PHE A 20 -18.72 -3.00 10.79
CA PHE A 20 -18.87 -2.44 9.45
C PHE A 20 -17.50 -1.93 8.98
N TRP A 21 -17.13 -2.35 7.78
CA TRP A 21 -15.88 -2.00 7.14
C TRP A 21 -16.19 -1.22 5.87
N ASP A 22 -15.60 -0.04 5.74
CA ASP A 22 -15.64 0.71 4.48
C ASP A 22 -14.36 0.50 3.71
N ARG A 23 -14.50 0.27 2.39
CA ARG A 23 -13.35 0.08 1.51
C ARG A 23 -12.78 1.45 1.16
N CYS A 24 -11.71 1.81 1.86
CA CYS A 24 -11.10 3.12 1.74
C CYS A 24 -9.88 3.13 0.80
N GLY A 25 -9.40 1.98 0.32
CA GLY A 25 -8.27 1.99 -0.61
C GLY A 25 -7.72 0.63 -1.02
N VAL A 26 -6.60 0.68 -1.72
CA VAL A 26 -5.82 -0.48 -2.17
C VAL A 26 -4.33 -0.22 -1.93
N LEU A 27 -3.64 -1.24 -1.42
CA LEU A 27 -2.21 -1.26 -1.21
C LEU A 27 -1.56 -2.20 -2.23
N PHE A 28 -0.50 -1.73 -2.89
CA PHE A 28 0.32 -2.54 -3.78
C PHE A 28 1.69 -2.71 -3.14
N VAL A 29 2.05 -3.94 -2.82
CA VAL A 29 3.37 -4.30 -2.31
C VAL A 29 4.15 -4.89 -3.46
N ASN A 30 5.25 -4.23 -3.82
CA ASN A 30 6.17 -4.72 -4.83
C ASN A 30 7.36 -5.36 -4.13
N THR A 31 7.70 -6.58 -4.54
CA THR A 31 8.86 -7.30 -4.04
C THR A 31 9.83 -7.65 -5.15
N ASP A 32 11.11 -7.75 -4.80
CA ASP A 32 12.13 -8.32 -5.67
C ASP A 32 12.02 -9.87 -5.72
N GLU A 33 12.99 -10.51 -6.37
CA GLU A 33 13.04 -11.97 -6.55
C GLU A 33 13.36 -12.72 -5.25
N THR A 34 13.92 -12.04 -4.25
CA THR A 34 14.24 -12.59 -2.92
C THR A 34 13.07 -12.47 -1.94
N GLY A 35 12.01 -11.75 -2.32
CA GLY A 35 10.87 -11.46 -1.46
C GLY A 35 11.03 -10.19 -0.62
N THR A 36 12.11 -9.42 -0.82
CA THR A 36 12.32 -8.14 -0.14
C THR A 36 11.36 -7.09 -0.71
N ILE A 37 10.70 -6.33 0.17
CA ILE A 37 9.79 -5.25 -0.23
C ILE A 37 10.61 -4.08 -0.78
N THR A 38 10.39 -3.74 -2.05
CA THR A 38 11.09 -2.65 -2.73
C THR A 38 10.28 -1.36 -2.76
N SER A 39 8.96 -1.46 -2.81
CA SER A 39 8.06 -0.31 -2.70
C SER A 39 6.68 -0.72 -2.23
N ILE A 40 6.01 0.21 -1.55
CA ILE A 40 4.61 0.08 -1.15
C ILE A 40 3.88 1.29 -1.73
N GLN A 41 2.89 1.07 -2.59
CA GLN A 41 2.06 2.12 -3.16
C GLN A 41 0.66 2.06 -2.54
N VAL A 42 0.14 3.20 -2.11
CA VAL A 42 -1.19 3.31 -1.50
C VAL A 42 -2.08 4.15 -2.39
N LYS A 43 -3.25 3.62 -2.77
CA LYS A 43 -4.35 4.39 -3.38
C LYS A 43 -5.50 4.46 -2.39
N HIS A 44 -5.83 5.66 -1.91
CA HIS A 44 -6.84 5.87 -0.88
C HIS A 44 -7.95 6.81 -1.36
N SER A 45 -9.22 6.49 -1.07
CA SER A 45 -10.40 7.23 -1.55
C SER A 45 -10.44 8.67 -1.02
N MET A 46 -10.00 8.90 0.22
CA MET A 46 -9.88 10.27 0.79
C MET A 46 -8.79 11.13 0.13
N PHE A 47 -7.84 10.55 -0.61
CA PHE A 47 -6.75 11.27 -1.26
C PHE A 47 -6.73 10.99 -2.77
N PRO A 48 -7.78 11.39 -3.51
CA PRO A 48 -7.87 11.14 -4.93
C PRO A 48 -6.74 11.89 -5.66
N GLY A 49 -5.96 11.17 -6.47
CA GLY A 49 -4.83 11.73 -7.22
C GLY A 49 -3.50 11.79 -6.46
N VAL A 50 -3.46 11.38 -5.19
CA VAL A 50 -2.20 11.25 -4.44
C VAL A 50 -1.73 9.80 -4.51
N GLU A 51 -0.60 9.56 -5.16
CA GLU A 51 0.12 8.29 -5.07
C GLU A 51 1.14 8.37 -3.94
N MET A 52 0.82 7.75 -2.79
CA MET A 52 1.77 7.65 -1.68
C MET A 52 2.67 6.44 -1.88
N VAL A 53 3.98 6.65 -1.81
CA VAL A 53 4.98 5.58 -1.90
C VAL A 53 5.89 5.64 -0.67
N ALA A 54 5.93 4.55 0.11
CA ALA A 54 6.66 4.52 1.38
C ALA A 54 8.19 4.41 1.22
N PHE A 55 8.65 4.07 0.02
CA PHE A 55 10.05 4.04 -0.37
C PHE A 55 10.18 4.82 -1.67
N PRO A 56 11.13 5.76 -1.79
CA PRO A 56 11.43 6.33 -3.10
C PRO A 56 11.69 5.16 -4.05
N LYS A 57 11.09 5.21 -5.24
CA LYS A 57 11.44 4.23 -6.28
C LYS A 57 12.95 4.35 -6.43
N ARG A 58 13.67 3.26 -6.22
CA ARG A 58 15.08 3.22 -6.58
C ARG A 58 15.14 3.52 -8.08
N THR A 59 15.59 4.72 -8.41
CA THR A 59 16.09 5.00 -9.75
C THR A 59 17.43 4.27 -9.86
N ASP A 60 17.78 3.73 -11.03
CA ASP A 60 19.08 3.06 -11.25
C ASP A 60 20.29 3.94 -10.88
N ASP A 61 20.08 5.24 -10.67
CA ASP A 61 21.07 6.26 -10.30
C ASP A 61 21.12 6.59 -8.80
N ASP A 62 20.27 6.02 -7.95
CA ASP A 62 20.30 6.30 -6.51
C ASP A 62 21.43 5.53 -5.82
N PRO A 63 22.46 6.21 -5.26
CA PRO A 63 23.51 5.54 -4.53
C PRO A 63 22.91 4.88 -3.27
N VAL A 64 23.11 3.57 -3.13
CA VAL A 64 22.83 2.86 -1.89
C VAL A 64 23.84 3.35 -0.85
N THR A 65 23.48 4.35 -0.05
CA THR A 65 24.23 4.66 1.16
C THR A 65 23.87 3.62 2.21
N GLU A 66 24.82 2.74 2.49
CA GLU A 66 24.81 1.72 3.55
C GLU A 66 24.80 2.35 4.95
#